data_AF-A0A3C1L6K5-F1
#
_entry.id   AF-A0A3C1L6K5-F1
#
_cell.length_a   1.000
_cell.length_b   1.000
_cell.length_c   1.000
_cell.angle_alpha   90.00
_cell.angle_beta   90.00
_cell.angle_gamma   90.00
#
_symmetry.space_group_name_H-M   'P 1'
#
loop_
_entity.id
_entity.type
_entity.pdbx_description
1 polymer ?
#
loop_
_entity_poly.entity_id
_entity_poly.type
_entity_poly.pdbx_seq_one_letter_code
_entity_poly.pdbx_strand_id
1 'polypeptide(L)'
;AAVLGMAVDVDLLATCTRRPLAEVLDHLEAAAGARVLAERGAGFVFVHELVRDALAQGVTAARRAFIHREASSRLQTRTFAEPMEAAFHARLGGEVAAAARALRSGAMVAAERYEPA
;
A
#
# COMPACT_ATOMS: atom_id res chain seq x y z
N ALA A 1 -7.49 -1.52 -3.35
CA ALA A 1 -6.37 -1.48 -4.30
C ALA A 1 -5.95 -0.04 -4.61
N ALA A 2 -6.80 0.77 -5.26
CA ALA A 2 -6.43 2.09 -5.77
C ALA A 2 -5.81 3.07 -4.74
N VAL A 3 -6.31 3.08 -3.50
CA VAL A 3 -5.75 3.90 -2.40
C VAL A 3 -4.35 3.44 -1.97
N LEU A 4 -4.03 2.15 -2.17
CA LEU A 4 -2.79 1.55 -1.72
C LEU A 4 -1.63 1.78 -2.71
N GLY A 5 -1.91 2.00 -3.99
CA GLY A 5 -0.89 2.30 -4.99
C GLY A 5 -1.21 1.74 -6.37
N MET A 6 -0.20 1.79 -7.25
CA MET A 6 -0.27 1.26 -8.62
C MET A 6 -0.14 -0.26 -8.67
N ALA A 7 0.86 -0.81 -8.00
CA ALA A 7 1.00 -2.25 -7.82
C ALA A 7 0.11 -2.71 -6.68
N VAL A 8 -0.53 -3.86 -6.85
CA VAL A 8 -1.40 -4.43 -5.83
C VAL A 8 -0.59 -5.39 -4.96
N ASP A 9 -0.33 -4.96 -3.74
CA ASP A 9 0.07 -5.85 -2.66
C ASP A 9 -1.17 -6.58 -2.13
N VAL A 10 -1.31 -7.85 -2.51
CA VAL A 10 -2.53 -8.65 -2.24
C VAL A 10 -2.72 -8.90 -0.74
N ASP A 11 -1.63 -9.18 0.00
CA ASP A 11 -1.67 -9.40 1.44
C ASP A 11 -2.05 -8.13 2.20
N LEU A 12 -1.51 -6.99 1.79
CA LEU A 12 -1.85 -5.69 2.35
C LEU A 12 -3.32 -5.34 2.06
N LEU A 13 -3.79 -5.62 0.84
CA LEU A 13 -5.19 -5.40 0.45
C LEU A 13 -6.15 -6.28 1.25
N ALA A 14 -5.86 -7.57 1.39
CA ALA A 14 -6.64 -8.49 2.20
C ALA A 14 -6.72 -8.04 3.67
N THR A 15 -5.58 -7.61 4.23
CA THR A 15 -5.53 -7.06 5.59
C THR A 15 -6.42 -5.82 5.73
N CYS A 16 -6.26 -4.82 4.85
CA CYS A 16 -7.01 -3.55 4.94
C CYS A 16 -8.52 -3.73 4.72
N THR A 17 -8.92 -4.73 3.93
CA THR A 17 -10.33 -5.03 3.65
C THR A 17 -10.94 -6.04 4.62
N ARG A 18 -10.11 -6.69 5.45
CA ARG A 18 -10.48 -7.79 6.36
C ARG A 18 -11.20 -8.92 5.62
N ARG A 19 -10.72 -9.24 4.42
CA ARG A 19 -11.25 -10.32 3.58
C ARG A 19 -10.26 -11.48 3.50
N PRO A 20 -10.75 -12.71 3.32
CA PRO A 20 -9.89 -13.85 2.97
C PRO A 20 -9.09 -13.56 1.69
N LEU A 21 -7.87 -14.09 1.63
CA LEU A 21 -6.97 -13.87 0.48
C LEU A 21 -7.61 -14.35 -0.84
N ALA A 22 -8.26 -15.51 -0.82
CA ALA A 22 -8.92 -16.08 -2.00
C ALA A 22 -10.00 -15.15 -2.57
N GLU A 23 -10.88 -14.59 -1.72
CA GLU A 23 -11.89 -13.63 -2.19
C GLU A 23 -11.24 -12.38 -2.81
N VAL A 24 -10.12 -11.90 -2.25
CA VAL A 24 -9.42 -10.75 -2.80
C VAL A 24 -8.86 -11.09 -4.19
N LEU A 25 -8.28 -12.28 -4.37
CA LEU A 25 -7.81 -12.74 -5.67
C LEU A 25 -8.95 -12.81 -6.69
N ASP A 26 -10.12 -13.36 -6.33
CA ASP A 26 -11.30 -13.41 -7.22
C ASP A 26 -11.69 -12.00 -7.71
N HIS A 27 -11.67 -10.99 -6.83
CA HIS A 27 -11.95 -9.59 -7.21
C HIS A 27 -10.86 -8.99 -8.11
N LEU A 28 -9.59 -9.35 -7.90
CA LEU A 28 -8.47 -8.87 -8.72
C LEU A 28 -8.50 -9.50 -10.11
N GLU A 29 -8.81 -10.79 -10.22
CA GLU A 29 -9.00 -11.51 -11.48
C GLU A 29 -10.17 -10.94 -12.27
N ALA A 30 -11.30 -10.66 -11.61
CA ALA A 30 -12.43 -9.99 -12.24
C ALA A 30 -12.07 -8.59 -12.76
N ALA A 31 -11.29 -7.82 -11.98
CA ALA A 31 -10.81 -6.50 -12.41
C ALA A 31 -9.78 -6.58 -13.55
N ALA A 32 -8.99 -7.65 -13.62
CA ALA A 32 -8.08 -7.92 -14.74
C ALA A 32 -8.86 -8.29 -16.02
N GLY A 33 -9.90 -9.12 -15.91
CA GLY A 33 -10.83 -9.43 -17.01
C GLY A 33 -11.53 -8.18 -17.55
N ALA A 34 -11.84 -7.23 -16.67
CA ALA A 34 -12.40 -5.92 -17.04
C ALA A 34 -11.36 -4.89 -17.52
N ARG A 35 -10.07 -5.27 -17.64
CA ARG A 35 -8.96 -4.42 -18.08
C ARG A 35 -8.71 -3.19 -17.21
N VAL A 36 -9.14 -3.23 -15.94
CA VAL A 36 -8.78 -2.23 -14.92
C VAL A 36 -7.40 -2.53 -14.35
N LEU A 37 -7.09 -3.82 -14.19
CA LEU A 37 -5.78 -4.32 -13.81
C LEU A 37 -5.16 -5.12 -14.98
N ALA A 38 -3.84 -5.24 -14.94
CA ALA A 38 -3.08 -6.20 -15.73
C ALA A 38 -2.29 -7.11 -14.79
N GLU A 39 -2.14 -8.36 -15.18
CA GLU A 39 -1.20 -9.28 -14.54
C GLU A 39 0.24 -8.86 -14.87
N ARG A 40 1.10 -8.87 -13.86
CA ARG A 40 2.53 -8.60 -13.99
C ARG A 40 3.32 -9.54 -13.08
N GLY A 41 3.93 -10.57 -13.68
CA GLY A 41 4.52 -11.67 -12.91
C GLY A 41 3.43 -12.40 -12.14
N ALA A 42 3.65 -12.62 -10.83
CA ALA A 42 2.68 -13.26 -9.95
C ALA A 42 1.69 -12.29 -9.26
N GLY A 43 1.59 -11.04 -9.73
CA GLY A 43 0.75 -10.01 -9.11
C GLY A 43 -0.03 -9.17 -10.11
N PHE A 44 -0.68 -8.12 -9.61
CA PHE A 44 -1.54 -7.24 -10.38
C PHE A 44 -1.06 -5.78 -10.32
N VAL A 45 -1.27 -5.04 -11.41
CA VAL A 45 -0.98 -3.60 -11.49
C VAL A 45 -2.12 -2.89 -12.20
N PHE A 46 -2.45 -1.66 -11.81
CA PHE A 46 -3.37 -0.84 -12.59
C PHE A 46 -2.82 -0.58 -13.99
N VAL A 47 -3.66 -0.74 -15.01
CA VAL A 47 -3.25 -0.53 -16.40
C VAL A 47 -2.79 0.92 -16.65
N HIS A 48 -3.42 1.87 -15.99
CA HIS A 48 -3.16 3.30 -16.12
C HIS A 48 -3.28 4.02 -14.78
N GLU A 49 -2.40 4.98 -14.55
CA GLU A 49 -2.43 5.84 -13.36
C GLU A 49 -3.74 6.61 -13.23
N LEU A 50 -4.26 7.15 -14.35
CA LEU A 50 -5.55 7.86 -14.37
C LEU A 50 -6.73 7.00 -13.90
N VAL A 51 -6.77 5.72 -14.26
CA VAL A 51 -7.82 4.79 -13.82
C VAL A 51 -7.71 4.56 -12.32
N ARG A 52 -6.50 4.33 -11.81
CA ARG A 52 -6.24 4.19 -10.38
C ARG A 52 -6.68 5.43 -9.62
N ASP A 53 -6.32 6.62 -10.10
CA ASP A 53 -6.62 7.88 -9.43
C ASP A 53 -8.12 8.17 -9.42
N ALA A 54 -8.83 7.93 -10.52
CA ALA A 54 -10.29 8.06 -10.58
C ALA A 54 -10.97 7.15 -9.54
N LEU A 55 -10.53 5.90 -9.41
CA LEU A 55 -11.06 4.97 -8.40
C LEU A 55 -10.72 5.41 -6.97
N ALA A 56 -9.51 5.93 -6.74
CA ALA A 56 -9.10 6.44 -5.43
C ALA A 56 -9.90 7.69 -5.01
N GLN A 57 -10.27 8.56 -5.97
CA GLN A 57 -11.10 9.74 -5.73
C GLN A 57 -12.55 9.37 -5.37
N GLY A 58 -13.06 8.24 -5.86
CA GLY A 58 -14.36 7.71 -5.46
C GLY A 58 -14.44 7.25 -3.99
N VAL A 59 -13.30 7.15 -3.29
CA VAL A 59 -13.24 6.78 -1.88
C VAL A 59 -13.35 8.03 -1.00
N THR A 60 -14.30 8.03 -0.06
CA THR A 60 -14.47 9.14 0.88
C THR A 60 -13.19 9.40 1.69
N ALA A 61 -12.98 10.65 2.10
CA ALA A 61 -11.78 11.04 2.83
C ALA A 61 -11.56 10.21 4.12
N ALA A 62 -12.63 9.97 4.89
CA ALA A 62 -12.57 9.16 6.11
C ALA A 62 -12.15 7.71 5.83
N ARG A 63 -12.72 7.08 4.79
CA ARG A 63 -12.36 5.71 4.40
C ARG A 63 -10.93 5.64 3.86
N ARG A 64 -10.50 6.63 3.07
CA ARG A 64 -9.13 6.72 2.55
C ARG A 64 -8.11 6.83 3.69
N ALA A 65 -8.34 7.72 4.65
CA ALA A 65 -7.48 7.86 5.82
C ALA A 65 -7.42 6.56 6.64
N PHE A 66 -8.58 5.89 6.85
CA PHE A 66 -8.61 4.58 7.51
C PHE A 66 -7.76 3.53 6.78
N ILE A 67 -7.90 3.39 5.46
CA ILE A 67 -7.12 2.42 4.66
C ILE A 67 -5.62 2.71 4.80
N HIS A 68 -5.20 3.97 4.74
CA HIS A 68 -3.79 4.33 4.92
C HIS A 68 -3.27 3.99 6.33
N ARG A 69 -4.08 4.15 7.39
CA ARG A 69 -3.69 3.72 8.75
C ARG A 69 -3.50 2.21 8.85
N GLU A 70 -4.46 1.43 8.36
CA GLU A 70 -4.37 -0.04 8.37
C GLU A 70 -3.14 -0.51 7.57
N ALA A 71 -2.89 0.09 6.41
CA ALA A 71 -1.74 -0.22 5.58
C ALA A 71 -0.42 0.06 6.30
N SER A 72 -0.29 1.26 6.89
CA SER A 72 0.89 1.64 7.66
C SER A 72 1.14 0.70 8.84
N SER A 73 0.09 0.34 9.58
CA SER A 73 0.18 -0.59 10.70
C SER A 73 0.71 -1.95 10.22
N ARG A 74 0.15 -2.50 9.13
CA ARG A 74 0.58 -3.79 8.59
C ARG A 74 2.02 -3.77 8.09
N LEU A 75 2.41 -2.74 7.34
CA LEU A 75 3.76 -2.61 6.79
C LEU A 75 4.84 -2.58 7.89
N GLN A 76 4.56 -1.92 9.01
CA GLN A 76 5.46 -1.88 10.16
C GLN A 76 5.66 -3.22 10.87
N THR A 77 4.77 -4.20 10.65
CA THR A 77 4.88 -5.54 11.26
C THR A 77 5.59 -6.57 10.38
N ARG A 78 6.00 -6.20 9.16
CA ARG A 78 6.68 -7.12 8.25
C ARG A 78 8.14 -7.33 8.68
N THR A 79 8.63 -8.57 8.53
CA THR A 79 10.03 -8.94 8.81
C THR A 79 11.01 -8.08 8.02
N PHE A 80 10.68 -7.80 6.76
CA PHE A 80 11.39 -6.84 5.91
C PHE A 80 10.49 -5.62 5.74
N ALA A 81 10.49 -4.76 6.76
CA ALA A 81 9.75 -3.51 6.69
C ALA A 81 10.34 -2.60 5.61
N GLU A 82 9.47 -1.93 4.87
CA GLU A 82 9.82 -0.85 3.92
C GLU A 82 9.49 0.48 4.61
N PRO A 83 10.43 1.11 5.34
CA PRO A 83 10.10 2.18 6.27
C PRO A 83 9.53 3.43 5.55
N MET A 84 9.97 3.66 4.32
CA MET A 84 9.47 4.78 3.51
C MET A 84 8.03 4.58 3.06
N GLU A 85 7.64 3.36 2.69
CA GLU A 85 6.27 3.04 2.33
C GLU A 85 5.35 3.13 3.56
N ALA A 86 5.79 2.56 4.69
CA ALA A 86 5.07 2.66 5.96
C ALA A 86 4.86 4.13 6.39
N ALA A 87 5.87 4.99 6.22
CA ALA A 87 5.80 6.42 6.52
C ALA A 87 4.82 7.15 5.60
N PHE A 88 4.83 6.84 4.31
CA PHE A 88 3.90 7.41 3.32
C PHE A 88 2.44 7.13 3.72
N HIS A 89 2.12 5.87 4.03
CA HIS A 89 0.79 5.49 4.50
C HIS A 89 0.46 6.10 5.88
N ALA A 90 1.39 6.14 6.83
CA ALA A 90 1.14 6.76 8.14
C ALA A 90 0.71 8.24 7.99
N ARG A 91 1.44 8.99 7.17
CA ARG A 91 1.16 10.42 6.94
C ARG A 91 -0.21 10.64 6.31
N LEU A 92 -0.56 9.89 5.27
CA LEU A 92 -1.88 10.01 4.62
C LEU A 92 -3.02 9.49 5.49
N GLY A 93 -2.72 8.62 6.46
CA GLY A 93 -3.66 8.16 7.49
C GLY A 93 -3.85 9.13 8.65
N GLY A 94 -3.02 10.19 8.76
CA GLY A 94 -3.03 11.14 9.87
C GLY A 94 -2.19 10.73 11.09
N GLU A 95 -1.42 9.65 11.00
CA GLU A 95 -0.62 9.09 12.10
C GLU A 95 0.78 9.71 12.14
N VAL A 96 0.86 11.00 12.52
CA VAL A 96 2.11 11.80 12.47
C VAL A 96 3.26 11.12 13.24
N ALA A 97 2.99 10.61 14.44
CA ALA A 97 4.01 9.96 15.26
C ALA A 97 4.54 8.66 14.62
N ALA A 98 3.66 7.88 13.99
CA ALA A 98 4.07 6.67 13.27
C ALA A 98 4.88 7.03 12.02
N ALA A 99 4.46 8.05 11.27
CA ALA A 99 5.20 8.53 10.11
C ALA A 99 6.63 8.97 10.49
N ALA A 100 6.76 9.75 11.55
CA ALA A 100 8.06 10.22 12.03
C ALA A 100 8.97 9.06 12.48
N ARG A 101 8.43 8.03 13.15
CA ARG A 101 9.20 6.83 13.52
C ARG A 101 9.69 6.08 12.28
N ALA A 102 8.81 5.84 11.32
CA ALA A 102 9.14 5.12 10.10
C ALA A 102 10.18 5.87 9.25
N LEU A 103 10.08 7.20 9.13
CA LEU A 103 11.09 8.03 8.46
C LEU A 103 12.46 7.94 9.14
N ARG A 104 12.52 7.97 10.48
CA ARG A 104 13.78 7.79 11.22
C ARG A 104 14.40 6.41 10.96
N SER A 105 13.59 5.36 10.97
CA SER A 105 14.05 4.01 10.63
C SER A 105 14.61 3.95 9.20
N GLY A 106 13.93 4.56 8.22
CA GLY A 106 14.44 4.66 6.85
C GLY A 106 15.76 5.41 6.74
N ALA A 107 15.93 6.50 7.51
CA ALA A 107 17.19 7.24 7.56
C ALA A 107 18.33 6.40 8.14
N MET A 108 18.08 5.60 9.18
CA MET A 108 19.08 4.69 9.75
C MET A 108 19.53 3.63 8.73
N VAL A 109 18.58 2.99 8.04
CA VAL A 109 18.88 1.99 6.98
C VAL A 109 19.72 2.62 5.85
N ALA A 110 19.41 3.86 5.47
CA ALA A 110 20.20 4.57 4.47
C ALA A 110 21.61 4.89 4.97
N ALA A 111 21.77 5.35 6.23
CA ALA A 111 23.07 5.62 6.82
C ALA A 111 23.94 4.35 6.86
N GLU A 112 23.41 3.24 7.36
CA GLU A 112 24.12 1.95 7.41
C GLU A 112 24.61 1.49 6.03
N ARG A 113 23.86 1.80 4.96
CA ARG A 113 24.20 1.39 3.60
C ARG A 113 25.23 2.29 2.92
N TYR A 114 25.30 3.58 3.29
CA TYR A 114 26.02 4.59 2.52
C TYR A 114 27.00 5.45 3.34
N GLU A 115 27.13 5.24 4.64
CA GLU A 115 28.21 5.87 5.40
C GLU A 115 29.57 5.30 4.94
N PRO A 116 30.50 6.15 4.45
CA PRO A 116 31.86 5.72 4.17
C PRO A 116 32.57 5.38 5.49
N ALA A 117 33.33 4.28 5.47
CA ALA A 117 34.13 3.80 6.61
C ALA A 117 35.21 4.79 7.05
#